data_AF-A0A6L7MM94-F1
#
_entry.id   AF-A0A6L7MM94-F1
#
_cell.length_a   1.000
_cell.length_b   1.000
_cell.length_c   1.000
_cell.angle_alpha   90.00
_cell.angle_beta   90.00
_cell.angle_gamma   90.00
#
_symmetry.space_group_name_H-M   'P 1'
#
loop_
_entity.id
_entity.type
_entity.pdbx_description
1 polymer ?
#
loop_
_entity_poly.entity_id
_entity_poly.type
_entity_poly.pdbx_seq_one_letter_code
_entity_poly.pdbx_strand_id
1 'polypeptide(L)'
;MSGNDSQQASIFGSILERYTEEFYLLFRLGFAFIVGLHGFQKAFLLWGFPAAANPDGMGTFVDIAAWVEIISAFLIGLGILTRLGAGALVVTMIVAYFSVHANNGLWPHQFPGEGGFAAHGGEVPMLWFLIAGIIGILGSRKWGIERHFFGKEIL
;
A
#
# COMPACT_ATOMS: atom_id res chain seq x y z
N MET A 1 35.60 -28.95 -11.35
CA MET A 1 34.25 -28.51 -10.96
C MET A 1 33.96 -27.24 -11.73
N SER A 2 33.55 -27.38 -12.99
CA SER A 2 33.33 -26.24 -13.89
C SER A 2 32.33 -26.63 -14.95
N GLY A 3 31.22 -25.89 -15.05
CA GLY A 3 30.47 -25.82 -16.31
C GLY A 3 28.97 -26.07 -16.28
N ASN A 4 28.24 -25.84 -15.19
CA ASN A 4 26.76 -25.96 -15.25
C ASN A 4 25.96 -24.87 -14.52
N ASP A 5 26.59 -24.02 -13.70
CA ASP A 5 25.84 -23.02 -12.92
C ASP A 5 25.42 -21.79 -13.75
N SER A 6 25.97 -21.62 -14.95
CA SER A 6 25.69 -20.49 -15.84
C SER A 6 24.62 -20.75 -16.91
N GLN A 7 24.11 -21.98 -17.05
CA GLN A 7 23.20 -22.36 -18.15
C GLN A 7 21.76 -22.69 -17.74
N GLN A 8 21.40 -22.62 -16.45
CA GLN A 8 20.03 -22.86 -15.98
C GLN A 8 19.28 -21.58 -15.57
N ALA A 9 19.44 -20.49 -16.32
CA ALA A 9 18.44 -19.43 -16.25
C ALA A 9 17.14 -20.01 -16.86
N SER A 10 16.21 -20.44 -16.01
CA SER A 10 14.87 -20.79 -16.46
C SER A 10 14.32 -19.65 -17.33
N ILE A 11 13.51 -19.96 -18.35
CA ILE A 11 12.88 -18.94 -19.20
C ILE A 11 12.23 -17.85 -18.34
N PHE A 12 11.59 -18.26 -17.24
CA PHE A 12 11.03 -17.36 -16.23
C PHE A 12 12.06 -16.44 -15.56
N GLY A 13 13.21 -16.98 -15.11
CA GLY A 13 14.30 -16.19 -14.55
C GLY A 13 14.84 -15.15 -15.53
N SER A 14 15.05 -15.56 -16.79
CA SER A 14 15.54 -14.65 -17.84
C SER A 14 14.55 -13.52 -18.17
N ILE A 15 13.24 -13.79 -18.11
CA ILE A 15 12.19 -12.79 -18.31
C ILE A 15 12.13 -11.82 -17.13
N LEU A 16 12.21 -12.33 -15.90
CA LEU A 16 12.21 -11.50 -14.69
C LEU A 16 13.39 -10.54 -14.69
N GLU A 17 14.61 -11.04 -14.93
CA GLU A 17 15.81 -10.19 -14.99
C GLU A 17 15.69 -9.08 -16.03
N ARG A 18 15.09 -9.39 -17.19
CA ARG A 18 14.91 -8.43 -18.28
C ARG A 18 13.89 -7.34 -17.96
N TYR A 19 12.80 -7.67 -17.27
CA TYR A 19 11.66 -6.78 -17.07
C TYR A 19 11.41 -6.41 -15.60
N THR A 20 12.40 -6.58 -14.71
CA THR A 20 12.25 -6.35 -13.27
C THR A 20 11.72 -4.94 -12.97
N GLU A 21 12.20 -3.93 -13.68
CA GLU A 21 11.79 -2.54 -13.48
C GLU A 21 10.37 -2.26 -13.98
N GLU A 22 9.96 -2.88 -15.08
CA GLU A 22 8.61 -2.81 -15.63
C GLU A 22 7.60 -3.54 -14.73
N PHE A 23 7.97 -4.72 -14.20
CA PHE A 23 7.15 -5.42 -13.20
C PHE A 23 7.01 -4.61 -11.92
N TYR A 24 8.09 -3.98 -11.45
CA TYR A 24 8.03 -3.09 -10.29
C TYR A 24 7.11 -1.88 -10.53
N LEU A 25 7.16 -1.28 -11.72
CA LEU A 25 6.23 -0.21 -12.08
C LEU A 25 4.77 -0.70 -12.03
N LEU A 26 4.46 -1.83 -12.66
CA LEU A 26 3.10 -2.40 -12.66
C LEU A 26 2.63 -2.70 -11.24
N PHE A 27 3.51 -3.28 -10.41
CA PHE A 27 3.24 -3.53 -9.00
C PHE A 27 2.92 -2.23 -8.25
N ARG A 28 3.77 -1.20 -8.42
CA ARG A 28 3.58 0.11 -7.77
C ARG A 28 2.27 0.78 -8.20
N LEU A 29 1.95 0.74 -9.49
CA LEU A 29 0.70 1.30 -10.03
C LEU A 29 -0.52 0.52 -9.54
N GLY A 30 -0.49 -0.81 -9.56
CA GLY A 30 -1.58 -1.64 -9.07
C GLY A 30 -1.83 -1.45 -7.57
N PHE A 31 -0.76 -1.39 -6.77
CA PHE A 31 -0.84 -1.10 -5.34
C PHE A 31 -1.44 0.30 -5.09
N ALA A 32 -0.89 1.33 -5.75
CA ALA A 32 -1.40 2.70 -5.65
C ALA A 32 -2.88 2.78 -6.06
N PHE A 33 -3.28 2.11 -7.12
CA PHE A 33 -4.66 2.10 -7.58
C PHE A 33 -5.61 1.50 -6.53
N ILE A 34 -5.28 0.34 -5.96
CA ILE A 34 -6.11 -0.33 -4.95
C ILE A 34 -6.21 0.51 -3.67
N VAL A 35 -5.09 1.05 -3.18
CA VAL A 35 -5.05 1.93 -2.01
C VAL A 35 -5.87 3.20 -2.26
N GLY A 36 -5.70 3.81 -3.43
CA GLY A 36 -6.46 4.98 -3.84
C GLY A 36 -7.96 4.70 -3.85
N LEU A 37 -8.41 3.60 -4.48
CA LEU A 37 -9.81 3.20 -4.49
C LEU A 37 -10.39 3.02 -3.08
N HIS A 38 -9.62 2.46 -2.15
CA HIS A 38 -10.06 2.31 -0.77
C HIS A 38 -10.15 3.64 -0.02
N GLY A 39 -9.18 4.54 -0.22
CA GLY A 39 -9.26 5.90 0.31
C GLY A 39 -10.45 6.66 -0.27
N PHE A 40 -10.74 6.52 -1.56
CA PHE A 40 -11.93 7.08 -2.22
C PHE A 40 -13.23 6.49 -1.62
N GLN A 41 -13.25 5.19 -1.35
CA GLN A 41 -14.38 4.53 -0.71
C GLN A 41 -14.68 5.16 0.66
N LYS A 42 -13.62 5.43 1.45
CA LYS A 42 -13.71 6.09 2.76
C LYS A 42 -14.16 7.54 2.64
N ALA A 43 -13.49 8.35 1.80
CA ALA A 43 -13.70 9.79 1.72
C ALA A 43 -15.10 10.17 1.18
N PHE A 44 -15.66 9.34 0.29
CA PHE A 44 -16.95 9.62 -0.36
C PHE A 44 -18.06 8.68 0.09
N LEU A 45 -17.81 7.88 1.13
CA LEU A 45 -18.82 7.00 1.74
C LEU A 45 -19.43 6.02 0.74
N LEU A 46 -18.61 5.59 -0.22
CA LEU A 46 -19.04 4.77 -1.34
C LEU A 46 -19.15 3.30 -0.91
N TRP A 47 -20.05 2.58 -1.58
CA TRP A 47 -20.23 1.13 -1.52
C TRP A 47 -20.57 0.63 -0.12
N GLY A 48 -21.42 1.40 0.56
CA GLY A 48 -21.86 1.09 1.92
C GLY A 48 -20.78 1.28 2.96
N PHE A 49 -19.70 2.02 2.65
CA PHE A 49 -18.73 2.41 3.67
C PHE A 49 -19.49 3.15 4.79
N PRO A 50 -19.36 2.70 6.06
CA PRO A 50 -20.26 3.10 7.13
C PRO A 50 -20.00 4.55 7.57
N ALA A 51 -20.40 5.50 6.74
CA ALA A 51 -20.47 6.93 7.06
C ALA A 51 -21.25 7.20 8.35
N ALA A 52 -22.29 6.40 8.55
CA ALA A 52 -23.33 6.61 9.54
C ALA A 52 -23.17 5.71 10.78
N ALA A 53 -22.20 4.79 10.77
CA ALA A 53 -21.88 3.97 11.94
C ALA A 53 -20.46 4.29 12.39
N ASN A 54 -20.30 5.45 13.02
CA ASN A 54 -19.23 5.70 13.99
C ASN A 54 -19.80 5.48 15.41
N PRO A 55 -20.05 4.23 15.87
CA PRO A 55 -20.41 4.02 17.26
C PRO A 55 -19.28 4.46 18.22
N ASP A 56 -18.04 4.49 17.73
CA ASP A 56 -16.83 4.59 18.56
C ASP A 56 -16.15 5.99 18.52
N GLY A 57 -16.76 6.96 17.83
CA GLY A 57 -16.22 8.33 17.73
C GLY A 57 -14.97 8.51 16.84
N MET A 58 -14.62 7.52 16.02
CA MET A 58 -13.41 7.54 15.17
C MET A 58 -13.55 8.25 13.82
N GLY A 59 -14.67 8.96 13.57
CA GLY A 59 -14.97 9.54 12.25
C GLY A 59 -13.85 10.44 11.71
N THR A 60 -13.34 11.34 12.54
CA THR A 60 -12.23 12.24 12.16
C THR A 60 -10.96 11.47 11.78
N PHE A 61 -10.66 10.35 12.45
CA PHE A 61 -9.49 9.54 12.13
C PHE A 61 -9.67 8.84 10.78
N VAL A 62 -10.85 8.28 10.53
CA VAL A 62 -11.17 7.60 9.26
C VAL A 62 -11.10 8.56 8.08
N ASP A 63 -11.61 9.79 8.24
CA ASP A 63 -11.55 10.83 7.22
C ASP A 63 -10.11 11.25 6.89
N ILE A 64 -9.27 11.44 7.92
CA ILE A 64 -7.85 11.75 7.72
C ILE A 64 -7.15 10.59 7.00
N ALA A 65 -7.38 9.35 7.45
CA ALA A 65 -6.80 8.17 6.82
C ALA A 65 -7.20 8.05 5.34
N ALA A 66 -8.45 8.37 5.01
CA ALA A 66 -8.96 8.36 3.64
C ALA A 66 -8.15 9.29 2.71
N TRP A 67 -7.94 10.54 3.14
CA TRP A 67 -7.18 11.51 2.36
C TRP A 67 -5.70 11.17 2.28
N VAL A 68 -5.11 10.64 3.36
CA VAL A 68 -3.73 10.16 3.34
C VAL A 68 -3.58 9.01 2.34
N GLU A 69 -4.51 8.06 2.31
CA GLU A 69 -4.49 6.95 1.35
C GLU A 69 -4.56 7.44 -0.10
N ILE A 70 -5.46 8.37 -0.41
CA ILE A 70 -5.60 8.95 -1.76
C ILE A 70 -4.33 9.70 -2.18
N ILE A 71 -3.81 10.57 -1.32
CA ILE A 71 -2.63 11.38 -1.61
C ILE A 71 -1.40 10.49 -1.76
N SER A 72 -1.18 9.56 -0.81
CA SER A 72 -0.07 8.60 -0.87
C SER A 72 -0.15 7.72 -2.11
N ALA A 73 -1.35 7.25 -2.49
CA ALA A 73 -1.55 6.49 -3.72
C ALA A 73 -1.11 7.30 -4.95
N PHE A 74 -1.49 8.57 -5.03
CA PHE A 74 -1.09 9.44 -6.14
C PHE A 74 0.43 9.63 -6.21
N LEU A 75 1.06 9.96 -5.08
CA LEU A 75 2.52 10.12 -4.95
C LEU A 75 3.26 8.85 -5.36
N ILE A 76 2.84 7.69 -4.83
CA ILE A 76 3.45 6.39 -5.10
C ILE A 76 3.24 6.00 -6.57
N GLY A 77 2.02 6.10 -7.09
CA GLY A 77 1.70 5.68 -8.47
C GLY A 77 2.51 6.46 -9.50
N LEU A 78 2.48 7.79 -9.40
CA LEU A 78 3.23 8.69 -10.28
C LEU A 78 4.74 8.64 -10.05
N GLY A 79 5.18 8.12 -8.91
CA GLY A 79 6.58 8.11 -8.55
C GLY A 79 7.13 9.51 -8.27
N ILE A 80 6.35 10.32 -7.52
CA ILE A 80 6.71 11.67 -7.07
C ILE A 80 6.66 11.65 -5.54
N LEU A 81 7.76 11.99 -4.87
CA LEU A 81 7.90 11.89 -3.41
C LEU A 81 7.48 10.50 -2.91
N THR A 82 7.85 9.45 -3.66
CA THR A 82 7.37 8.07 -3.46
C THR A 82 7.61 7.59 -2.04
N ARG A 83 8.80 7.88 -1.50
CA ARG A 83 9.16 7.48 -0.13
C ARG A 83 8.35 8.19 0.93
N LEU A 84 8.03 9.46 0.71
CA LEU A 84 7.18 10.23 1.60
C LEU A 84 5.76 9.66 1.62
N GLY A 85 5.18 9.41 0.44
CA GLY A 85 3.86 8.78 0.31
C GLY A 85 3.82 7.39 0.96
N ALA A 86 4.85 6.58 0.72
CA ALA A 86 5.00 5.26 1.31
C ALA A 86 5.15 5.30 2.84
N GLY A 87 5.96 6.22 3.36
CA GLY A 87 6.15 6.42 4.79
C GLY A 87 4.86 6.87 5.49
N ALA A 88 4.11 7.80 4.89
CA ALA A 88 2.80 8.21 5.40
C ALA A 88 1.83 7.02 5.45
N LEU A 89 1.81 6.19 4.41
CA LEU A 89 0.94 5.00 4.35
C LEU A 89 1.32 3.97 5.41
N VAL A 90 2.62 3.72 5.62
CA VAL A 90 3.13 2.86 6.71
C VAL A 90 2.62 3.30 8.06
N VAL A 91 2.73 4.60 8.39
CA VAL A 91 2.26 5.15 9.67
C VAL A 91 0.74 4.96 9.80
N THR A 92 -0.03 5.30 8.77
CA THR A 92 -1.48 5.15 8.78
C THR A 92 -1.90 3.70 9.00
N MET A 93 -1.25 2.73 8.36
CA MET A 93 -1.57 1.31 8.53
C MET A 93 -1.24 0.79 9.92
N ILE A 94 -0.15 1.23 10.54
CA ILE A 94 0.18 0.91 11.94
C ILE A 94 -0.92 1.44 12.86
N VAL A 95 -1.26 2.73 12.75
CA VAL A 95 -2.26 3.36 13.61
C VAL A 95 -3.62 2.72 13.41
N ALA A 96 -4.02 2.45 12.15
CA ALA A 96 -5.27 1.77 11.83
C ALA A 96 -5.32 0.35 12.44
N TYR A 97 -4.23 -0.42 12.32
CA TYR A 97 -4.17 -1.77 12.88
C TYR A 97 -4.45 -1.74 14.38
N PHE A 98 -3.75 -0.91 15.14
CA PHE A 98 -3.90 -0.88 16.60
C PHE A 98 -5.16 -0.18 17.08
N SER A 99 -5.66 0.82 16.36
CA SER A 99 -6.83 1.61 16.79
C SER A 99 -8.16 0.98 16.40
N VAL A 100 -8.18 0.19 15.32
CA VAL A 100 -9.41 -0.34 14.71
C VAL A 100 -9.44 -1.86 14.79
N HIS A 101 -8.37 -2.53 14.35
CA HIS A 101 -8.38 -3.97 14.14
C HIS A 101 -7.95 -4.77 15.38
N ALA A 102 -7.01 -4.25 16.17
CA ALA A 102 -6.48 -4.93 17.35
C ALA A 102 -7.46 -4.93 18.55
N ASN A 103 -8.50 -4.10 18.54
CA ASN A 103 -9.51 -4.04 19.61
C ASN A 103 -10.25 -5.38 19.81
N ASN A 104 -10.28 -6.23 18.78
CA ASN A 104 -10.94 -7.54 18.81
C ASN A 104 -9.95 -8.72 18.95
N GLY A 105 -8.68 -8.41 19.20
CA GLY A 105 -7.59 -9.38 19.33
C GLY A 105 -6.39 -9.03 18.44
N LEU A 106 -5.20 -9.50 18.83
CA LEU A 106 -3.96 -9.20 18.11
C LEU A 106 -3.77 -10.03 16.84
N TRP A 107 -4.60 -11.08 16.64
CA TRP A 107 -4.44 -11.98 15.51
C TRP A 107 -5.12 -11.38 14.26
N PRO A 108 -4.39 -11.14 13.15
CA PRO A 108 -4.94 -10.45 11.97
C PRO A 108 -6.17 -11.13 11.36
N HIS A 109 -6.27 -12.45 11.49
CA HIS A 109 -7.37 -13.25 10.94
C HIS A 109 -8.62 -13.27 11.82
N GLN A 110 -8.58 -12.66 13.01
CA GLN A 110 -9.77 -12.59 13.87
C GLN A 110 -10.79 -11.63 13.25
N PHE A 111 -11.89 -12.19 12.75
CA PHE A 111 -13.07 -11.44 12.34
C PHE A 111 -13.98 -11.30 13.57
N PRO A 112 -14.20 -10.08 14.09
CA PRO A 112 -15.25 -9.91 15.08
C PRO A 112 -16.58 -10.14 14.37
N GLY A 113 -17.39 -11.04 14.93
CA GLY A 113 -18.75 -11.23 14.47
C GLY A 113 -19.54 -9.91 14.56
N GLU A 114 -20.49 -9.78 13.62
CA GLU A 114 -21.58 -8.80 13.61
C GLU A 114 -21.26 -7.34 13.18
N GLY A 115 -20.64 -7.18 12.00
CA GLY A 115 -20.80 -5.99 11.14
C GLY A 115 -20.17 -4.67 11.59
N GLY A 116 -19.77 -3.82 10.62
CA GLY A 116 -19.15 -2.50 10.86
C GLY A 116 -17.71 -2.37 10.36
N PHE A 117 -17.05 -1.24 10.61
CA PHE A 117 -15.70 -0.94 10.12
C PHE A 117 -14.63 -1.92 10.64
N ALA A 118 -14.81 -2.44 11.86
CA ALA A 118 -13.94 -3.45 12.47
C ALA A 118 -14.27 -4.90 12.07
N ALA A 119 -15.34 -5.14 11.28
CA ALA A 119 -15.72 -6.49 10.84
C ALA A 119 -14.75 -7.09 9.81
N HIS A 120 -13.76 -6.31 9.36
CA HIS A 120 -12.68 -6.78 8.51
C HIS A 120 -11.44 -7.07 9.37
N GLY A 121 -10.87 -8.27 9.23
CA GLY A 121 -9.61 -8.63 9.91
C GLY A 121 -8.45 -7.68 9.56
N GLY A 122 -7.41 -7.68 10.39
CA GLY A 122 -6.23 -6.82 10.24
C GLY A 122 -5.25 -7.22 9.13
N GLU A 123 -5.59 -8.22 8.30
CA GLU A 123 -4.70 -8.72 7.23
C GLU A 123 -4.44 -7.66 6.15
N VAL A 124 -5.48 -6.93 5.72
CA VAL A 124 -5.37 -5.90 4.68
C VAL A 124 -4.41 -4.76 5.07
N PRO A 125 -4.60 -4.08 6.22
CA PRO A 125 -3.66 -3.03 6.62
C PRO A 125 -2.24 -3.57 6.84
N MET A 126 -2.09 -4.81 7.28
CA MET A 126 -0.77 -5.43 7.44
C MET A 126 -0.07 -5.69 6.10
N LEU A 127 -0.79 -6.18 5.09
CA LEU A 127 -0.26 -6.33 3.73
C LEU A 127 0.16 -4.98 3.16
N TRP A 128 -0.64 -3.93 3.37
CA TRP A 128 -0.33 -2.60 2.87
C TRP A 128 0.85 -1.97 3.58
N PHE A 129 0.97 -2.17 4.90
CA PHE A 129 2.15 -1.79 5.66
C PHE A 129 3.42 -2.41 5.06
N LEU A 130 3.42 -3.72 4.77
CA LEU A 130 4.57 -4.41 4.20
C LEU A 130 4.91 -3.90 2.79
N ILE A 131 3.91 -3.79 1.92
CA ILE A 131 4.10 -3.33 0.54
C ILE A 131 4.58 -1.88 0.52
N ALA A 132 3.97 -1.00 1.32
CA ALA A 132 4.38 0.39 1.45
C ALA A 132 5.80 0.48 2.01
N GLY A 133 6.17 -0.33 3.00
CA GLY A 133 7.53 -0.40 3.51
C GLY A 133 8.55 -0.78 2.43
N ILE A 134 8.25 -1.80 1.63
CA ILE A 134 9.09 -2.22 0.50
C ILE A 134 9.22 -1.09 -0.54
N ILE A 135 8.11 -0.45 -0.91
CA ILE A 135 8.12 0.69 -1.83
C ILE A 135 8.89 1.88 -1.23
N GLY A 136 8.81 2.12 0.07
CA GLY A 136 9.57 3.16 0.77
C GLY A 136 11.08 2.92 0.73
N ILE A 137 11.51 1.65 0.77
CA ILE A 137 12.92 1.25 0.63
C ILE A 137 13.37 1.36 -0.84
N LEU A 138 12.56 0.91 -1.78
CA LEU A 138 12.91 0.86 -3.20
C LEU A 138 12.76 2.21 -3.91
N GLY A 139 11.83 3.06 -3.46
CA GLY A 139 11.46 4.32 -4.10
C GLY A 139 10.77 4.12 -5.45
N SER A 140 10.93 5.08 -6.34
CA SER A 140 10.28 5.13 -7.66
C SER A 140 11.03 4.38 -8.76
N ARG A 141 12.28 4.00 -8.52
CA ARG A 141 13.15 3.25 -9.44
C ARG A 141 13.19 3.88 -10.84
N LYS A 142 13.20 3.09 -11.93
CA LYS A 142 13.36 3.59 -13.31
C LYS A 142 12.24 4.54 -13.77
N TRP A 143 11.02 4.33 -13.29
CA TRP A 143 9.80 4.94 -13.82
C TRP A 143 9.16 5.98 -12.89
N GLY A 144 9.97 6.70 -12.10
CA GLY A 144 9.50 7.84 -11.33
C GLY A 144 9.43 9.12 -12.16
N ILE A 145 8.30 9.82 -12.13
CA ILE A 145 8.17 11.13 -12.81
C ILE A 145 9.18 12.13 -12.22
N GLU A 146 9.33 12.16 -10.90
CA GLU A 146 10.31 13.02 -10.23
C GLU A 146 11.73 12.73 -10.73
N ARG A 147 12.10 11.45 -10.78
CA ARG A 147 13.42 11.04 -11.29
C ARG A 147 13.60 11.40 -12.77
N HIS A 148 12.55 11.36 -13.58
CA HIS A 148 12.60 11.76 -14.97
C HIS A 148 12.95 13.24 -15.14
N PHE A 149 12.42 14.12 -14.28
CA PHE A 149 12.69 15.56 -14.33
C PHE A 149 13.99 15.97 -13.60
N PHE A 150 14.29 15.36 -12.45
CA PHE A 150 15.40 15.78 -11.58
C PHE A 150 16.64 14.86 -11.65
N GLY A 151 16.58 13.76 -12.41
CA GLY A 151 17.63 12.75 -12.53
C GLY A 151 17.82 11.85 -11.30
N LYS A 152 17.21 12.22 -10.16
CA LYS A 152 17.27 11.50 -8.87
C LYS A 152 15.96 11.69 -8.10
N GLU A 153 15.77 10.86 -7.08
CA GLU A 153 14.76 11.11 -6.05
C GLU A 153 15.29 12.13 -5.04
N ILE A 154 14.41 13.04 -4.59
CA ILE A 154 14.71 14.05 -3.59
C ILE A 154 14.67 13.45 -2.18
N LEU A 155 13.88 12.39 -1.97
CA LEU A 155 13.75 11.64 -0.73
C LEU A 155 13.94 10.15 -0.95
#